data_AF-A0A534LRP2-F1
#
_entry.id   AF-A0A534LRP2-F1
#
_cell.length_a   1.000
_cell.length_b   1.000
_cell.length_c   1.000
_cell.angle_alpha   90.00
_cell.angle_beta   90.00
_cell.angle_gamma   90.00
#
_symmetry.space_group_name_H-M   'P 1'
#
loop_
_entity.id
_entity.type
_entity.pdbx_description
1 polymer ?
#
loop_
_entity_poly.entity_id
_entity_poly.type
_entity_poly.pdbx_seq_one_letter_code
_entity_poly.pdbx_strand_id
1 'polypeptide(L)' 'MADDKDQQFTRMWNEENKSKRAKFRNLMKAKLDVLHVEVTEENARAFWNGRLAVRQPERIYQMPERPEGRRPPRRR' A
#
# COMPACT_ATOMS: atom_id res chain seq x y z
N MET A 1 -4.65 -5.96 19.10
CA MET A 1 -3.97 -6.22 17.80
C MET A 1 -4.52 -5.39 16.63
N ALA A 2 -5.80 -4.97 16.62
CA ALA A 2 -6.32 -4.03 15.61
C ALA A 2 -5.86 -2.56 15.85
N ASP A 3 -5.67 -2.18 17.11
CA ASP A 3 -5.27 -0.82 17.51
C ASP A 3 -3.87 -0.40 17.03
N ASP A 4 -2.93 -1.34 16.95
CA ASP A 4 -1.53 -1.02 16.63
C ASP A 4 -1.36 -0.56 15.17
N LYS A 5 -2.09 -1.23 14.25
CA LYS A 5 -2.12 -0.84 12.83
C LYS A 5 -2.77 0.51 12.63
N ASP A 6 -3.81 0.79 13.41
CA ASP A 6 -4.55 2.04 13.36
C ASP A 6 -3.72 3.23 13.90
N GLN A 7 -2.99 3.02 14.99
CA GLN A 7 -2.01 4.00 15.48
C GLN A 7 -0.88 4.21 14.48
N GLN A 8 -0.36 3.14 13.86
CA GLN A 8 0.65 3.28 12.81
C GLN A 8 0.13 4.08 11.60
N PHE A 9 -1.12 3.83 11.18
CA PHE A 9 -1.74 4.61 10.11
C PHE A 9 -1.78 6.09 10.47
N THR A 10 -2.29 6.40 11.66
CA THR A 10 -2.43 7.77 12.14
C THR A 10 -1.07 8.48 12.20
N ARG A 11 -0.02 7.78 12.66
CA ARG A 11 1.36 8.30 12.67
C ARG A 11 1.88 8.59 11.26
N MET A 12 1.72 7.66 10.32
CA MET A 12 2.20 7.81 8.94
C MET A 12 1.40 8.85 8.15
N TRP A 13 0.11 8.97 8.43
CA TRP A 13 -0.79 9.93 7.78
C TRP A 13 -0.56 11.37 8.25
N ASN A 14 -0.24 11.54 9.53
CA ASN A 14 0.10 12.83 10.16
C ASN A 14 1.60 13.08 10.28
N GLU A 15 2.43 12.28 9.63
CA GLU A 15 3.89 12.41 9.65
C GLU A 15 4.33 13.83 9.30
N GLU A 16 5.18 14.43 10.14
CA GLU A 16 5.64 15.82 10.01
C GLU A 16 6.50 16.01 8.76
N ASN A 17 7.24 14.98 8.39
CA ASN A 17 8.05 14.97 7.18
C ASN A 17 7.14 14.86 5.93
N LYS A 18 6.98 16.00 5.25
CA LYS A 18 6.14 16.14 4.05
C LYS A 18 6.39 15.08 3.00
N SER A 19 7.65 14.68 2.78
CA SER A 19 8.01 13.68 1.78
C SER A 19 7.51 12.27 2.14
N LYS A 20 7.62 11.89 3.41
CA LYS A 20 7.10 10.60 3.90
C LYS A 20 5.57 10.57 3.87
N ARG A 21 4.94 11.65 4.32
CA ARG A 21 3.48 11.81 4.27
C ARG A 21 2.96 11.72 2.83
N ALA A 22 3.61 12.41 1.89
CA ALA A 22 3.24 12.37 0.47
C ALA A 22 3.42 10.95 -0.12
N LYS A 23 4.52 10.26 0.20
CA LYS A 23 4.72 8.86 -0.22
C LYS A 23 3.61 7.94 0.30
N PHE A 24 3.25 8.07 1.59
CA PHE A 24 2.20 7.27 2.18
C PHE A 24 0.83 7.57 1.59
N ARG A 25 0.48 8.85 1.39
CA ARG A 25 -0.76 9.24 0.71
C ARG A 25 -0.81 8.75 -0.73
N ASN A 26 0.29 8.85 -1.48
CA ASN A 26 0.37 8.33 -2.85
C ASN A 26 0.23 6.81 -2.89
N LEU A 27 0.78 6.09 -1.91
CA LEU A 27 0.60 4.64 -1.77
C LEU A 27 -0.88 4.31 -1.54
N MET A 28 -1.55 4.98 -0.60
CA MET A 28 -2.98 4.76 -0.33
C MET A 28 -3.83 5.10 -1.55
N LYS A 29 -3.51 6.21 -2.23
CA LYS A 29 -4.13 6.61 -3.48
C LYS A 29 -4.03 5.49 -4.52
N ALA A 30 -2.83 4.97 -4.79
CA ALA A 30 -2.63 3.90 -5.77
C ALA A 30 -3.32 2.58 -5.39
N LYS A 31 -3.44 2.28 -4.09
CA LYS A 31 -4.14 1.06 -3.63
C LYS A 31 -5.65 1.17 -3.80
N LEU A 32 -6.23 2.30 -3.39
CA LEU A 32 -7.65 2.60 -3.48
C LEU A 32 -8.11 2.84 -4.92
N ASP A 33 -7.28 3.48 -5.74
CA ASP A 33 -7.56 3.75 -7.16
C ASP A 33 -7.84 2.46 -7.93
N VAL A 34 -7.04 1.42 -7.71
CA VAL A 34 -7.27 0.14 -8.39
C VAL A 34 -8.43 -0.66 -7.77
N LEU A 35 -8.87 -0.30 -6.56
CA LEU A 35 -10.15 -0.79 -6.02
C LEU A 35 -11.33 0.06 -6.52
N HIS A 36 -11.07 1.10 -7.32
CA HIS A 36 -12.03 2.12 -7.72
C HIS A 36 -12.78 2.74 -6.54
N VAL A 37 -12.07 2.91 -5.41
CA VAL A 37 -12.60 3.52 -4.19
C VAL A 37 -12.06 4.94 -4.06
N GLU A 38 -12.91 5.85 -3.62
CA GLU A 38 -12.52 7.24 -3.39
C GLU A 38 -11.42 7.33 -2.31
N VAL A 39 -10.43 8.19 -2.56
CA VAL A 39 -9.23 8.33 -1.73
C VAL A 39 -9.50 9.26 -0.56
N THR A 40 -10.31 8.78 0.37
CA THR A 40 -10.62 9.44 1.65
C THR A 40 -9.79 8.84 2.78
N GLU A 41 -9.64 9.59 3.87
CA GLU A 41 -8.93 9.11 5.06
C GLU A 41 -9.62 7.86 5.65
N GLU A 42 -10.95 7.85 5.72
CA GLU A 42 -11.72 6.71 6.20
C GLU A 42 -11.50 5.45 5.35
N ASN A 43 -11.53 5.57 4.03
CA ASN A 43 -11.30 4.44 3.13
C ASN A 43 -9.86 3.93 3.19
N ALA A 44 -8.89 4.84 3.26
CA ALA A 44 -7.47 4.49 3.42
C ALA A 44 -7.21 3.79 4.75
N ARG A 45 -7.84 4.28 5.84
CA ARG A 45 -7.77 3.70 7.18
C ARG A 45 -8.45 2.33 7.22
N ALA A 46 -9.61 2.18 6.59
CA ALA A 46 -10.29 0.90 6.47
C ALA A 46 -9.47 -0.09 5.63
N PHE A 47 -8.81 0.35 4.55
CA PHE A 47 -7.93 -0.49 3.73
C PHE A 47 -6.73 -0.99 4.54
N TRP A 48 -6.04 -0.09 5.23
CA TRP A 48 -4.86 -0.40 6.04
C TRP A 48 -5.18 -1.36 7.20
N ASN A 49 -6.33 -1.15 7.85
CA ASN A 49 -6.80 -2.01 8.92
C ASN A 49 -7.45 -3.32 8.43
N GLY A 50 -7.56 -3.53 7.11
CA GLY A 50 -8.19 -4.73 6.53
C GLY A 50 -9.70 -4.80 6.74
N ARG A 51 -10.35 -3.67 7.03
CA ARG A 51 -11.79 -3.54 7.27
C ARG A 51 -12.54 -2.98 6.06
N LEU A 52 -11.85 -2.63 4.99
CA LEU A 52 -12.48 -2.10 3.79
C LEU A 52 -13.31 -3.19 3.11
N ALA A 53 -14.64 -3.11 3.26
CA ALA A 53 -15.59 -3.98 2.62
C ALA A 53 -15.77 -3.57 1.14
N VAL A 54 -14.72 -3.72 0.33
CA VAL A 54 -14.85 -3.59 -1.12
C VAL A 54 -15.38 -4.91 -1.66
N ARG A 55 -16.45 -4.85 -2.45
CA ARG A 55 -16.87 -5.94 -3.34
C ARG A 55 -15.73 -6.13 -4.34
N GLN A 56 -14.78 -7.00 -4.00
CA GLN A 56 -13.50 -7.11 -4.70
C GLN A 56 -13.74 -7.28 -6.21
N PRO A 57 -13.25 -6.40 -7.09
CA PRO A 57 -12.87 -6.86 -8.41
C PRO A 57 -11.70 -7.85 -8.20
N GLU A 58 -11.77 -9.05 -8.77
CA GLU A 58 -10.69 -10.04 -8.71
C GLU A 58 -9.34 -9.38 -9.06
N ARG A 59 -8.51 -9.09 -8.05
CA ARG A 59 -7.19 -8.48 -8.25
C ARG A 59 -6.14 -9.55 -8.16
N ILE A 60 -5.79 -10.07 -9.32
CA ILE A 60 -4.54 -10.77 -9.62
C ILE A 60 -3.40 -9.88 -9.09
N TYR A 61 -2.77 -10.30 -8.00
CA TYR A 61 -1.55 -9.67 -7.50
C TYR A 61 -0.43 -10.04 -8.47
N GLN A 62 -0.19 -9.24 -9.51
CA GLN A 62 1.11 -9.24 -10.17
C GLN A 62 2.11 -8.61 -9.19
N MET A 63 2.66 -9.47 -8.33
CA MET A 63 3.91 -9.22 -7.65
C MET A 63 4.92 -8.84 -8.76
N PRO A 64 5.52 -7.64 -8.73
CA PRO A 64 6.57 -7.35 -9.71
C PRO A 64 7.65 -8.39 -9.50
N GLU A 65 7.88 -9.21 -10.52
CA GLU A 65 8.95 -10.20 -10.54
C GLU A 65 10.23 -9.46 -10.16
N ARG A 66 10.71 -9.73 -8.94
CA ARG A 66 11.99 -9.24 -8.46
C ARG A 66 12.98 -9.69 -9.53
N PRO A 67 13.71 -8.81 -10.23
CA PRO A 67 14.66 -9.27 -11.21
C PRO A 67 15.69 -10.08 -10.43
N GLU A 68 15.67 -11.40 -10.64
CA GLU A 68 16.62 -12.36 -10.12
C GLU A 68 17.94 -12.15 -10.89
N GLY A 69 18.51 -10.97 -10.67
CA GLY A 69 19.64 -10.45 -11.41
C GLY A 69 20.93 -10.90 -10.76
N ARG A 70 21.66 -11.72 -11.54
CA ARG A 70 23.12 -11.94 -11.54
C ARG A 70 23.57 -13.28 -10.98
N ARG A 71 23.37 -14.34 -11.76
CA ARG A 71 24.45 -15.33 -11.91
C ARG A 71 25.42 -14.80 -12.99
N PRO A 72 26.71 -14.62 -12.69
CA PRO A 72 27.68 -14.23 -13.71
C PRO A 72 27.79 -15.33 -14.78
N PRO A 73 28.18 -14.97 -16.02
CA PRO A 73 28.29 -15.94 -17.10
C PRO A 73 29.32 -17.01 -16.75
N ARG A 74 28.93 -18.28 -16.91
CA ARG A 74 29.78 -19.44 -16.68
C ARG A 74 30.92 -19.41 -17.70
N ARG A 75 32.15 -19.18 -17.25
CA ARG A 75 33.34 -19.29 -18.10
C ARG A 75 33.77 -20.76 -18.16
N ARG A 76 33.90 -21.23 -19.40
CA ARG A 76 34.35 -22.54 -19.90
C ARG A 76 33.26 -23.62 -19.97
#